data_AF-A0A968LSP3-F1
#
_entry.id   AF-A0A968LSP3-F1
#
_cell.length_a   1.000
_cell.length_b   1.000
_cell.length_c   1.000
_cell.angle_alpha   90.00
_cell.angle_beta   90.00
_cell.angle_gamma   90.00
#
_symmetry.space_group_name_H-M   'P 1'
#
loop_
_entity.id
_entity.type
_entity.pdbx_description
1 polymer ?
#
loop_
_entity_poly.entity_id
_entity_poly.type
_entity_poly.pdbx_seq_one_letter_code
_entity_poly.pdbx_strand_id
1 'polypeptide(L)'
;MVVELLGYFLLESSLVIDNVPYRSESPEAMARAEILLENLIHKIANAIMQVILNNFSEVEIIKQTFYNDRYLSSREIARFRNDISWQYRQDRYLEEPKNIFESKHRLFILNGGSLKTIYLYASRQDELTRLRGIPWLTTIAFELRDALSPRLRSVVAFLGKIAVYLLTQVIGRAIGLIGRGIVQGVGNTLQDTRYGKNSDRGK
;
A
#
# COMPACT_ATOMS: atom_id res chain seq x y z
N MET A 1 -2.92 12.41 21.45
CA MET A 1 -3.06 10.96 21.73
C MET A 1 -2.48 10.49 23.07
N VAL A 2 -1.15 10.44 23.32
CA VAL A 2 -0.64 9.91 24.63
C VAL A 2 -1.07 10.79 25.80
N VAL A 3 -0.94 12.10 25.66
CA VAL A 3 -1.39 13.06 26.68
C VAL A 3 -2.89 12.96 26.93
N GLU A 4 -3.69 12.81 25.87
CA GLU A 4 -5.15 12.59 25.99
C GLU A 4 -5.46 11.29 26.74
N LEU A 5 -4.75 10.20 26.44
CA LEU A 5 -4.93 8.92 27.14
C LEU A 5 -4.56 9.03 28.62
N LEU A 6 -3.47 9.73 28.95
CA LEU A 6 -3.08 9.97 30.34
C LEU A 6 -4.07 10.88 31.05
N GLY A 7 -4.58 11.92 30.39
CA GLY A 7 -5.65 12.76 30.93
C GLY A 7 -6.92 11.96 31.20
N TYR A 8 -7.30 11.08 30.27
CA TYR A 8 -8.44 10.18 30.44
C TYR A 8 -8.28 9.28 31.67
N PHE A 9 -7.12 8.62 31.85
CA PHE A 9 -6.91 7.71 32.98
C PHE A 9 -6.65 8.41 34.32
N LEU A 10 -5.95 9.54 34.32
CA LEU A 10 -5.48 10.18 35.56
C LEU A 10 -6.42 11.29 36.05
N LEU A 11 -7.14 11.94 35.13
CA LEU A 11 -7.93 13.13 35.40
C LEU A 11 -9.40 12.97 35.00
N GLU A 12 -9.82 11.78 34.56
CA GLU A 12 -11.17 11.49 34.06
C GLU A 12 -11.61 12.50 32.97
N SER A 13 -10.65 12.98 32.17
CA SER A 13 -10.95 13.98 31.15
C SER A 13 -11.73 13.37 29.97
N SER A 14 -12.62 14.17 29.37
CA SER A 14 -13.32 13.76 28.14
C SER A 14 -12.34 13.43 27.02
N LEU A 15 -12.65 12.39 26.23
CA LEU A 15 -11.85 11.99 25.08
C LEU A 15 -12.49 12.51 23.79
N VAL A 16 -11.72 13.18 22.95
CA VAL A 16 -12.23 13.69 21.66
C VAL A 16 -12.11 12.59 20.61
N ILE A 17 -13.24 12.21 20.03
CA ILE A 17 -13.38 11.22 18.97
C ILE A 17 -14.08 11.91 17.81
N ASP A 18 -13.41 11.99 16.66
CA ASP A 18 -13.96 12.56 15.44
C ASP A 18 -14.55 13.97 15.63
N ASN A 19 -13.80 14.81 16.38
CA ASN A 19 -14.15 16.16 16.82
C ASN A 19 -15.34 16.27 17.79
N VAL A 20 -15.81 15.17 18.35
CA VAL A 20 -16.85 15.13 19.38
C VAL A 20 -16.24 14.77 20.73
N PRO A 21 -16.44 15.56 21.80
CA PRO A 21 -15.98 15.20 23.13
C PRO A 21 -16.93 14.16 23.76
N TYR A 22 -16.37 13.03 24.14
CA TYR A 22 -17.06 11.96 24.84
C TYR A 22 -16.69 11.97 26.33
N ARG A 23 -17.67 11.76 27.20
CA ARG A 23 -17.42 11.62 28.65
C ARG A 23 -16.59 10.38 28.92
N SER A 24 -15.78 10.42 29.97
CA SER A 24 -14.90 9.33 30.39
C SER A 24 -15.62 7.98 30.50
N GLU A 25 -16.82 7.98 31.05
CA GLU A 25 -17.64 6.80 31.29
C GLU A 25 -18.42 6.30 30.06
N SER A 26 -18.30 6.97 28.91
CA SER A 26 -19.00 6.52 27.70
C SER A 26 -18.32 5.29 27.08
N PRO A 27 -19.10 4.33 26.53
CA PRO A 27 -18.55 3.16 25.86
C PRO A 27 -17.58 3.51 24.72
N GLU A 28 -17.84 4.59 24.00
CA GLU A 28 -17.00 5.07 22.90
C GLU A 28 -15.64 5.57 23.39
N ALA A 29 -15.62 6.34 24.49
CA ALA A 29 -14.36 6.79 25.10
C ALA A 29 -13.55 5.60 25.61
N MET A 30 -14.19 4.63 26.26
CA MET A 30 -13.55 3.40 26.74
C MET A 30 -12.91 2.61 25.58
N ALA A 31 -13.66 2.37 24.50
CA ALA A 31 -13.14 1.65 23.33
C ALA A 31 -11.98 2.38 22.64
N ARG A 32 -12.05 3.72 22.55
CA ARG A 32 -10.93 4.51 22.01
C ARG A 32 -9.72 4.51 22.94
N ALA A 33 -9.92 4.56 24.26
CA ALA A 33 -8.85 4.48 25.24
C ALA A 33 -8.14 3.12 25.18
N GLU A 34 -8.88 2.02 25.02
CA GLU A 34 -8.33 0.68 24.80
C GLU A 34 -7.39 0.63 23.59
N ILE A 35 -7.87 1.12 22.44
CA ILE A 35 -7.05 1.23 21.21
C ILE A 35 -5.75 2.02 21.45
N LEU A 36 -5.85 3.17 22.12
CA LEU A 36 -4.70 4.01 22.40
C LEU A 36 -3.71 3.34 23.37
N LEU A 37 -4.24 2.62 24.37
CA LEU A 37 -3.45 1.88 25.35
C LEU A 37 -2.70 0.72 24.70
N GLU A 38 -3.35 -0.09 23.88
CA GLU A 38 -2.69 -1.19 23.16
C GLU A 38 -1.53 -0.68 22.29
N ASN A 39 -1.77 0.40 21.56
CA ASN A 39 -0.74 1.03 20.75
C ASN A 39 0.40 1.60 21.62
N LEU A 40 0.09 2.16 22.80
CA LEU A 40 1.11 2.65 23.74
C LEU A 40 1.96 1.50 24.27
N ILE A 41 1.35 0.39 24.70
CA ILE A 41 2.04 -0.83 25.14
C ILE A 41 2.98 -1.32 24.04
N HIS A 42 2.50 -1.39 22.79
CA HIS A 42 3.33 -1.78 21.65
C HIS A 42 4.53 -0.85 21.45
N LYS A 43 4.33 0.47 21.53
CA LYS A 43 5.41 1.46 21.41
C LYS A 43 6.44 1.35 22.54
N ILE A 44 5.99 1.13 23.78
CA ILE A 44 6.88 0.94 24.93
C ILE A 44 7.69 -0.36 24.77
N ALA A 45 7.05 -1.46 24.37
CA ALA A 45 7.74 -2.72 24.13
C ALA A 45 8.84 -2.58 23.06
N ASN A 46 8.55 -1.89 21.96
CA ASN A 46 9.52 -1.60 20.91
C ASN A 46 10.67 -0.70 21.39
N ALA A 47 10.37 0.30 22.24
CA ALA A 47 11.38 1.18 22.83
C ALA A 47 12.31 0.40 23.78
N ILE A 48 11.75 -0.46 24.63
CA ILE A 48 12.52 -1.35 25.52
C ILE A 48 13.42 -2.27 24.69
N MET A 49 12.87 -2.89 23.63
CA MET A 49 13.62 -3.75 22.73
C MET A 49 14.80 -2.99 22.11
N GLN A 50 14.60 -1.75 21.66
CA GLN A 50 15.68 -0.91 21.13
C GLN A 50 16.77 -0.62 22.16
N VAL A 51 16.40 -0.33 23.41
CA VAL A 51 17.37 -0.11 24.49
C VAL A 51 18.19 -1.37 24.74
N ILE A 52 17.54 -2.54 24.82
CA ILE A 52 18.20 -3.83 25.01
C ILE A 52 19.19 -4.10 23.87
N LEU A 53 18.73 -3.98 22.63
CA LEU A 53 19.54 -4.27 21.46
C LEU A 53 20.71 -3.28 21.28
N ASN A 54 20.54 -2.01 21.63
CA ASN A 54 21.59 -1.02 21.40
C ASN A 54 22.66 -1.02 22.48
N ASN A 55 22.32 -1.37 23.73
CA ASN A 55 23.25 -1.29 24.85
C ASN A 55 23.70 -2.66 25.36
N PHE A 56 22.93 -3.73 25.13
CA PHE A 56 23.13 -5.03 25.77
C PHE A 56 23.11 -6.21 24.79
N SER A 57 23.21 -5.99 23.47
CA SER A 57 23.06 -7.08 22.47
C SER A 57 24.08 -8.20 22.54
N GLU A 58 25.26 -7.93 23.10
CA GLU A 58 26.36 -8.90 23.20
C GLU A 58 26.53 -9.44 24.62
N VAL A 59 25.67 -9.06 25.57
CA VAL A 59 25.74 -9.56 26.95
C VAL A 59 25.21 -11.00 26.97
N GLU A 60 26.07 -11.95 27.34
CA GLU A 60 25.76 -13.38 27.24
C GLU A 60 24.54 -13.80 28.05
N ILE A 61 24.37 -13.26 29.27
CA ILE A 61 23.17 -13.55 30.08
C ILE A 61 21.89 -13.04 29.43
N ILE A 62 21.95 -11.92 28.70
CA ILE A 62 20.80 -11.37 27.97
C ILE A 62 20.49 -12.25 26.76
N LYS A 63 21.51 -12.67 26.02
CA LYS A 63 21.38 -13.57 24.87
C LYS A 63 20.69 -14.87 25.28
N GLN A 64 21.19 -15.54 26.31
CA GLN A 64 20.65 -16.83 26.77
C GLN A 64 19.27 -16.72 27.41
N THR A 65 18.93 -15.58 28.04
CA THR A 65 17.65 -15.41 28.74
C THR A 65 16.52 -14.96 27.81
N PHE A 66 16.81 -14.06 26.85
CA PHE A 66 15.78 -13.37 26.09
C PHE A 66 15.77 -13.72 24.60
N TYR A 67 16.88 -14.18 24.02
CA TYR A 67 16.97 -14.34 22.58
C TYR A 67 16.56 -15.75 22.19
N ASN A 68 15.92 -15.85 21.03
CA ASN A 68 15.77 -17.14 20.37
C ASN A 68 17.15 -17.64 19.90
N ASP A 69 17.36 -18.96 19.91
CA ASP A 69 18.63 -19.61 19.53
C ASP A 69 19.22 -19.10 18.20
N ARG A 70 18.36 -18.75 17.24
CA ARG A 70 18.78 -18.20 15.94
C ARG A 70 19.50 -16.84 16.02
N TYR A 71 19.42 -16.13 17.14
CA TYR A 71 20.02 -14.80 17.35
C TYR A 71 21.18 -14.80 18.35
N LEU A 72 21.64 -15.98 18.81
CA LEU A 72 22.77 -16.07 19.74
C LEU A 72 24.09 -15.63 19.09
N SER A 73 24.25 -15.85 17.78
CA SER A 73 25.41 -15.36 17.04
C SER A 73 25.42 -13.83 16.96
N SER A 74 26.58 -13.22 17.26
CA SER A 74 26.80 -11.77 17.12
C SER A 74 26.46 -11.26 15.71
N ARG A 75 26.67 -12.09 14.68
CA ARG A 75 26.30 -11.72 13.31
C ARG A 75 24.79 -11.65 13.10
N GLU A 76 24.04 -12.57 13.71
CA GLU A 76 22.58 -12.62 13.56
C GLU A 76 21.91 -11.48 14.32
N ILE A 77 22.36 -11.19 15.54
CA ILE A 77 21.82 -10.06 16.30
C ILE A 77 22.17 -8.72 15.64
N ALA A 78 23.37 -8.58 15.05
CA ALA A 78 23.74 -7.38 14.29
C ALA A 78 22.85 -7.20 13.04
N ARG A 79 22.55 -8.28 12.31
CA ARG A 79 21.58 -8.24 11.18
C ARG A 79 20.20 -7.80 11.65
N PHE A 80 19.68 -8.42 12.70
CA PHE A 80 18.37 -8.08 13.25
C PHE A 80 18.29 -6.61 13.67
N ARG A 81 19.34 -6.08 14.32
CA ARG A 81 19.45 -4.65 14.66
C ARG A 81 19.43 -3.74 13.44
N ASN A 82 20.12 -4.14 12.37
CA ASN A 82 20.14 -3.38 11.13
C ASN A 82 18.77 -3.37 10.45
N ASP A 83 18.08 -4.52 10.42
CA ASP A 83 16.73 -4.63 9.86
C ASP A 83 15.74 -3.72 10.61
N ILE A 84 15.78 -3.72 11.95
CA ILE A 84 14.94 -2.81 12.74
C ILE A 84 15.33 -1.35 12.51
N SER A 85 16.62 -1.04 12.44
CA SER A 85 17.09 0.32 12.16
C SER A 85 16.60 0.82 10.80
N TRP A 86 16.53 -0.06 9.79
CA TRP A 86 15.94 0.24 8.50
C TRP A 86 14.44 0.52 8.61
N GLN A 87 13.69 -0.33 9.35
CA GLN A 87 12.26 -0.12 9.59
C GLN A 87 11.97 1.25 10.23
N TYR A 88 12.74 1.66 11.25
CA TYR A 88 12.58 2.99 11.86
C TYR A 88 12.91 4.14 10.91
N ARG A 89 13.88 3.97 10.02
CA ARG A 89 14.20 5.00 9.01
C ARG A 89 13.07 5.09 7.98
N GLN A 90 12.55 3.97 7.51
CA GLN A 90 11.39 3.94 6.62
C GLN A 90 10.18 4.61 7.28
N ASP A 91 9.90 4.30 8.54
CA ASP A 91 8.81 4.93 9.28
C ASP A 91 9.00 6.45 9.39
N ARG A 92 10.17 6.88 9.87
CA ARG A 92 10.49 8.30 10.09
C ARG A 92 10.47 9.14 8.80
N TYR A 93 10.96 8.59 7.69
CA TYR A 93 11.19 9.36 6.46
C TYR A 93 10.11 9.17 5.41
N LEU A 94 9.34 8.08 5.46
CA LEU A 94 8.36 7.73 4.44
C LEU A 94 6.95 7.57 5.02
N GLU A 95 6.75 6.65 5.96
CA GLU A 95 5.39 6.30 6.42
C GLU A 95 4.78 7.39 7.31
N GLU A 96 5.52 7.91 8.28
CA GLU A 96 4.99 8.91 9.20
C GLU A 96 4.70 10.26 8.49
N PRO A 97 5.57 10.78 7.61
CA PRO A 97 5.25 11.98 6.84
C PRO A 97 4.04 11.79 5.93
N LYS A 98 3.89 10.60 5.33
CA LYS A 98 2.71 10.23 4.56
C LYS A 98 1.46 10.22 5.43
N ASN A 99 1.51 9.62 6.62
CA ASN A 99 0.38 9.59 7.56
C ASN A 99 -0.01 11.00 8.02
N ILE A 100 0.96 11.88 8.25
CA ILE A 100 0.73 13.30 8.55
C ILE A 100 0.02 13.99 7.38
N PHE A 101 0.53 13.83 6.16
CA PHE A 101 -0.06 14.39 4.94
C PHE A 101 -1.50 13.90 4.72
N GLU A 102 -1.76 12.61 4.93
CA GLU A 102 -3.08 11.99 4.81
C GLU A 102 -3.98 12.22 6.05
N SER A 103 -3.57 13.06 7.01
CA SER A 103 -4.34 13.39 8.22
C SER A 103 -4.80 12.17 9.02
N LYS A 104 -3.90 11.20 9.19
CA LYS A 104 -4.19 9.98 9.93
C LYS A 104 -3.08 9.61 10.90
N HIS A 105 -3.45 8.98 12.00
CA HIS A 105 -2.54 8.27 12.87
C HIS A 105 -2.59 6.78 12.59
N ARG A 106 -1.44 6.18 12.37
CA ARG A 106 -1.28 4.73 12.30
C ARG A 106 -1.13 4.18 13.72
N LEU A 107 -2.01 3.27 14.11
CA LEU A 107 -2.00 2.63 15.41
C LEU A 107 -1.92 1.11 15.26
N PHE A 108 -1.35 0.47 16.28
CA PHE A 108 -1.25 -0.98 16.36
C PHE A 108 -2.13 -1.49 17.50
N ILE A 109 -2.99 -2.45 17.18
CA ILE A 109 -3.90 -3.09 18.13
C ILE A 109 -3.65 -4.61 18.14
N LEU A 110 -3.95 -5.26 19.26
CA LEU A 110 -3.90 -6.71 19.39
C LEU A 110 -5.30 -7.25 19.15
N ASN A 111 -5.45 -8.09 18.13
CA ASN A 111 -6.73 -8.68 17.80
C ASN A 111 -6.53 -10.17 17.50
N GLY A 112 -7.12 -11.03 18.34
CA GLY A 112 -7.01 -12.49 18.21
C GLY A 112 -5.56 -12.99 18.28
N GLY A 113 -4.73 -12.39 19.14
CA GLY A 113 -3.30 -12.71 19.26
C GLY A 113 -2.42 -12.21 18.11
N SER A 114 -2.98 -11.48 17.15
CA SER A 114 -2.25 -10.88 16.03
C SER A 114 -2.17 -9.37 16.16
N LEU A 115 -1.04 -8.79 15.75
CA LEU A 115 -0.89 -7.34 15.66
C LEU A 115 -1.58 -6.85 14.37
N LYS A 116 -2.59 -5.99 14.52
CA LYS A 116 -3.27 -5.34 13.40
C LYS A 116 -2.95 -3.85 13.35
N THR A 117 -2.86 -3.32 12.15
CA THR A 117 -2.73 -1.88 11.93
C THR A 117 -4.11 -1.28 11.69
N ILE A 118 -4.42 -0.21 12.38
CA ILE A 118 -5.61 0.62 12.12
C ILE A 118 -5.19 2.07 11.87
N TYR A 119 -6.05 2.83 11.22
CA TYR A 119 -5.84 4.25 10.96
C TYR A 119 -6.96 5.06 11.58
N LEU A 120 -6.61 6.04 12.40
CA LEU A 120 -7.56 7.01 12.93
C LEU A 120 -7.36 8.35 12.25
N TYR A 121 -8.46 8.95 11.79
CA TYR A 121 -8.43 10.31 11.29
C TYR A 121 -8.16 11.30 12.44
N ALA A 122 -7.30 12.28 12.19
CA ALA A 122 -7.08 13.41 13.07
C ALA A 122 -6.55 14.60 12.25
N SER A 123 -6.90 15.83 12.65
CA SER A 123 -6.24 17.00 12.07
C SER A 123 -4.77 17.02 12.48
N ARG A 124 -3.86 16.94 11.50
CA ARG A 124 -2.40 16.91 11.72
C ARG A 124 -1.68 18.09 11.05
N GLN A 125 -2.40 19.20 10.84
CA GLN A 125 -1.87 20.38 10.14
C GLN A 125 -0.65 20.99 10.85
N ASP A 126 -0.67 21.04 12.18
CA ASP A 126 0.46 21.54 12.97
C ASP A 126 1.71 20.66 12.82
N GLU A 127 1.52 19.34 12.71
CA GLU A 127 2.63 18.42 12.47
C GLU A 127 3.17 18.57 11.05
N LEU A 128 2.28 18.71 10.06
CA LEU A 128 2.63 18.90 8.65
C LEU A 128 3.48 20.16 8.44
N THR A 129 3.09 21.29 9.05
CA THR A 129 3.83 22.56 8.92
C THR A 129 5.20 22.54 9.59
N ARG A 130 5.39 21.66 10.58
CA ARG A 130 6.66 21.45 11.29
C ARG A 130 7.60 20.47 10.59
N LEU A 131 7.15 19.75 9.56
CA LEU A 131 8.03 18.87 8.78
C LEU A 131 9.16 19.68 8.11
N ARG A 132 10.36 19.11 8.13
CA ARG A 132 11.59 19.68 7.55
C ARG A 132 12.44 18.57 6.94
N GLY A 133 13.28 18.91 5.97
CA GLY A 133 14.23 17.96 5.36
C GLY A 133 13.54 16.82 4.60
N ILE A 134 14.09 15.61 4.72
CA ILE A 134 13.59 14.42 4.01
C ILE A 134 12.09 14.17 4.26
N PRO A 135 11.56 14.20 5.50
CA PRO A 135 10.12 14.09 5.75
C PRO A 135 9.24 15.05 4.94
N TRP A 136 9.65 16.33 4.83
CA TRP A 136 8.92 17.32 4.06
C TRP A 136 9.00 17.05 2.55
N LEU A 137 10.18 16.66 2.04
CA LEU A 137 10.32 16.28 0.64
C LEU A 137 9.42 15.08 0.27
N THR A 138 9.26 14.13 1.20
CA THR A 138 8.34 13.01 1.03
C THR A 138 6.90 13.50 0.82
N THR A 139 6.41 14.47 1.59
CA THR A 139 5.03 14.99 1.40
C THR A 139 4.87 15.68 0.05
N ILE A 140 5.87 16.46 -0.38
CA ILE A 140 5.88 17.07 -1.72
C ILE A 140 5.87 16.01 -2.82
N ALA A 141 6.60 14.91 -2.66
CA ALA A 141 6.60 13.81 -3.63
C ALA A 141 5.22 13.14 -3.75
N PHE A 142 4.51 12.94 -2.62
CA PHE A 142 3.14 12.44 -2.64
C PHE A 142 2.17 13.42 -3.30
N GLU A 143 2.25 14.71 -2.98
CA GLU A 143 1.43 15.75 -3.60
C GLU A 143 1.66 15.82 -5.12
N LEU A 144 2.92 15.79 -5.55
CA LEU A 144 3.28 15.78 -6.97
C LEU A 144 2.74 14.53 -7.68
N ARG A 145 2.87 13.35 -7.06
CA ARG A 145 2.31 12.11 -7.58
C ARG A 145 0.81 12.25 -7.81
N ASP A 146 0.08 12.77 -6.83
CA ASP A 146 -1.37 12.89 -6.90
C ASP A 146 -1.79 13.90 -7.97
N ALA A 147 -1.08 15.02 -8.11
CA ALA A 147 -1.30 16.02 -9.15
C ALA A 147 -0.98 15.51 -10.57
N LEU A 148 -0.02 14.58 -10.71
CA LEU A 148 0.35 13.97 -12.00
C LEU A 148 -0.48 12.74 -12.36
N SER A 149 -1.08 12.08 -11.37
CA SER A 149 -1.84 10.83 -11.56
C SER A 149 -2.96 10.90 -12.62
N PRO A 150 -3.75 11.99 -12.75
CA PRO A 150 -4.81 12.06 -13.77
C PRO A 150 -4.22 12.11 -15.18
N ARG A 151 -3.11 12.85 -15.34
CA ARG A 151 -2.42 13.00 -16.63
C ARG A 151 -1.84 11.67 -17.09
N LEU A 152 -1.16 10.96 -16.20
CA LEU A 152 -0.58 9.64 -16.52
C LEU A 152 -1.68 8.63 -16.88
N ARG A 153 -2.79 8.61 -16.13
CA ARG A 153 -3.95 7.76 -16.42
C ARG A 153 -4.54 8.05 -17.81
N SER A 154 -4.59 9.32 -18.21
CA SER A 154 -5.10 9.72 -19.52
C SER A 154 -4.21 9.24 -20.68
N VAL A 155 -2.89 9.30 -20.51
CA VAL A 155 -1.92 8.80 -21.51
C VAL A 155 -2.04 7.28 -21.66
N VAL A 156 -2.09 6.55 -20.54
CA VAL A 156 -2.27 5.08 -20.56
C VAL A 156 -3.60 4.71 -21.23
N ALA A 157 -4.69 5.41 -20.90
CA ALA A 157 -5.99 5.18 -21.51
C ALA A 157 -5.98 5.46 -23.02
N PHE A 158 -5.28 6.50 -23.47
CA PHE A 158 -5.12 6.81 -24.89
C PHE A 158 -4.34 5.73 -25.64
N LEU A 159 -3.20 5.30 -25.08
CA LEU A 159 -2.41 4.20 -25.65
C LEU A 159 -3.22 2.89 -25.70
N GLY A 160 -4.01 2.60 -24.66
CA GLY A 160 -4.92 1.46 -24.64
C GLY A 160 -5.96 1.52 -25.76
N LYS A 161 -6.55 2.70 -26.04
CA LYS A 161 -7.47 2.89 -27.18
C LYS A 161 -6.79 2.64 -28.51
N ILE A 162 -5.55 3.11 -28.69
CA ILE A 162 -4.76 2.84 -29.91
C ILE A 162 -4.53 1.34 -30.05
N ALA A 163 -4.09 0.66 -28.99
CA ALA A 163 -3.85 -0.78 -29.01
C ALA A 163 -5.12 -1.57 -29.38
N VAL A 164 -6.25 -1.26 -28.75
CA VAL A 164 -7.54 -1.89 -29.07
C VAL A 164 -7.95 -1.62 -30.52
N TYR A 165 -7.76 -0.40 -31.02
CA TYR A 165 -8.06 -0.07 -32.41
C TYR A 165 -7.22 -0.89 -33.39
N LEU A 166 -5.90 -0.98 -33.18
CA LEU A 166 -5.01 -1.76 -34.01
C LEU A 166 -5.41 -3.24 -34.02
N LEU A 167 -5.67 -3.81 -32.84
CA LEU A 167 -6.05 -5.22 -32.71
C LEU A 167 -7.41 -5.53 -33.34
N THR A 168 -8.42 -4.71 -33.10
CA THR A 168 -9.80 -5.02 -33.52
C THR A 168 -10.10 -4.58 -34.95
N GLN A 169 -9.68 -3.38 -35.33
CA GLN A 169 -10.02 -2.80 -36.63
C GLN A 169 -8.99 -3.16 -37.68
N VAL A 170 -7.69 -3.00 -37.39
CA VAL A 170 -6.66 -3.23 -38.42
C VAL A 170 -6.48 -4.71 -38.66
N ILE A 171 -6.15 -5.48 -37.61
CA ILE A 171 -5.96 -6.93 -37.74
C ILE A 171 -7.29 -7.62 -38.09
N GLY A 172 -8.39 -7.25 -37.43
CA GLY A 172 -9.71 -7.83 -37.73
C GLY A 172 -10.16 -7.62 -39.18
N ARG A 173 -9.97 -6.43 -39.75
CA ARG A 173 -10.28 -6.17 -41.17
C ARG A 173 -9.31 -6.92 -42.10
N ALA A 174 -8.03 -7.00 -41.76
CA ALA A 174 -7.05 -7.75 -42.55
C ALA A 174 -7.42 -9.23 -42.64
N ILE A 175 -7.76 -9.87 -41.50
CA ILE A 175 -8.25 -11.24 -41.46
C ILE A 175 -9.55 -11.38 -42.27
N GLY A 176 -10.49 -10.45 -42.11
CA GLY A 176 -11.75 -10.46 -42.85
C GLY A 176 -11.58 -10.37 -44.37
N LEU A 177 -10.63 -9.55 -44.84
CA LEU A 177 -10.30 -9.41 -46.27
C LEU A 177 -9.66 -10.69 -46.83
N ILE A 178 -8.73 -11.30 -46.09
CA ILE A 178 -8.12 -12.58 -46.47
C ILE A 178 -9.20 -13.66 -46.58
N GLY A 179 -10.07 -13.77 -45.58
CA GLY A 179 -11.20 -14.72 -45.60
C GLY A 179 -12.12 -14.49 -46.81
N ARG A 180 -12.45 -13.23 -47.11
CA ARG A 180 -13.29 -12.88 -48.27
C ARG A 180 -12.61 -13.24 -49.60
N GLY A 181 -11.31 -13.01 -49.72
CA GLY A 181 -10.52 -13.40 -50.89
C GLY A 181 -10.49 -14.92 -51.10
N ILE A 182 -10.34 -15.70 -50.02
CA ILE A 182 -10.40 -17.17 -50.08
C ILE A 182 -11.77 -17.64 -50.56
N VAL A 183 -12.86 -17.12 -49.99
CA VAL A 183 -14.24 -17.50 -50.38
C VAL A 183 -14.51 -17.16 -51.85
N GLN A 184 -14.09 -15.98 -52.32
CA GLN A 184 -14.24 -15.58 -53.73
C GLN A 184 -13.40 -16.46 -54.67
N GLY A 185 -12.16 -16.79 -54.29
CA GLY A 185 -11.30 -17.68 -55.07
C GLY A 185 -11.87 -19.09 -55.22
N VAL A 186 -12.41 -19.66 -54.14
CA VAL A 186 -13.07 -20.98 -54.17
C VAL A 186 -14.41 -20.92 -54.93
N GLY A 187 -15.16 -19.81 -54.81
CA GLY A 187 -16.41 -19.62 -55.54
C GLY A 187 -16.22 -19.54 -57.06
N ASN A 188 -15.16 -18.89 -57.53
CA ASN A 188 -14.84 -18.79 -58.96
C ASN A 188 -14.38 -20.12 -59.55
N THR A 189 -13.56 -20.91 -58.85
CA THR A 189 -13.12 -22.23 -59.37
C THR A 189 -14.28 -23.21 -59.52
N LEU A 190 -15.30 -23.13 -58.67
CA LEU A 190 -16.53 -23.91 -58.81
C LEU A 190 -17.42 -23.44 -59.98
N GLN A 191 -17.43 -22.15 -60.31
CA GLN A 191 -18.13 -21.62 -61.49
C GLN A 191 -17.40 -21.97 -62.79
N ASP A 192 -16.08 -21.84 -62.84
CA ASP A 192 -15.26 -22.18 -64.01
C ASP A 192 -15.32 -23.69 -64.33
N THR A 193 -15.36 -24.55 -63.30
CA THR A 193 -15.55 -26.00 -63.50
C THR A 193 -16.95 -26.34 -64.05
N ARG A 194 -17.96 -25.50 -63.77
CA ARG A 194 -19.32 -25.64 -64.31
C ARG A 194 -19.45 -25.14 -65.74
N TYR A 195 -18.72 -24.08 -66.11
CA TYR A 195 -18.71 -23.53 -67.47
C TYR A 195 -17.82 -24.34 -68.44
N GLY A 196 -16.68 -24.87 -67.99
CA GLY A 196 -15.83 -25.73 -68.81
C GLY A 196 -16.52 -27.03 -69.26
N LYS A 197 -17.39 -27.60 -68.43
CA LYS A 197 -18.09 -28.87 -68.72
C LYS A 197 -19.20 -28.75 -69.78
N ASN A 198 -19.66 -27.54 -70.11
CA ASN A 198 -20.68 -27.33 -71.15
C ASN A 198 -20.09 -27.01 -72.54
N SER A 199 -18.77 -26.84 -72.65
CA SER A 199 -18.08 -26.59 -73.93
C SER A 199 -17.63 -27.86 -74.66
N ASP A 200 -17.68 -29.04 -74.01
CA ASP A 200 -17.20 -30.31 -74.55
C ASP A 200 -18.33 -31.30 -74.93
N ARG A 201 -19.54 -30.76 -75.19
CA ARG A 201 -20.72 -31.52 -75.69
C ARG A 201 -21.19 -31.06 -77.07
N GLY A 202 -20.32 -30.41 -77.83
CA GLY A 202 -20.61 -29.86 -79.15
C GLY A 202 -19.63 -30.34 -80.21
N LYS A 203 -19.41 -31.65 -80.35
CA LYS A 203 -18.98 -32.31 -81.59
C LYS A 203 -19.60 -33.70 -81.66
#